data_AF-A0A3C0ZV61-F1
#
_entry.id   AF-A0A3C0ZV61-F1
#
_cell.length_a   1.000
_cell.length_b   1.000
_cell.length_c   1.000
_cell.angle_alpha   90.00
_cell.angle_beta   90.00
_cell.angle_gamma   90.00
#
_symmetry.space_group_name_H-M   'P 1'
#
loop_
_entity.id
_entity.type
_entity.pdbx_description
1 polymer ?
#
loop_
_entity_poly.entity_id
_entity_poly.type
_entity_poly.pdbx_seq_one_letter_code
_entity_poly.pdbx_strand_id
1 'polypeptide(L)'
;MTDKKMTYDIDEMPPIGEALVLAYQHLFAMFGATILVPILVNAQAGEEVLTIPVALVSSGIGTLIYILCTGAKSPVYLGSSFAFIVPVAAAYMKSGLGGAMTGIMAVGLIYVVVSFIIRAVGEKWLEDLLPPVVIGPMIMIIGLGLAPSAVSQIGLTGGT
;
A
#
# COMPACT_ATOMS: atom_id res chain seq x y z
N MET A 1 17.92 -13.34 -20.02
CA MET A 1 17.63 -13.53 -18.58
C MET A 1 17.21 -14.98 -18.44
N THR A 2 17.94 -15.77 -17.65
CA THR A 2 17.65 -17.20 -17.46
C THR A 2 16.26 -17.33 -16.85
N ASP A 3 15.35 -17.97 -17.58
CA ASP A 3 13.97 -18.21 -17.18
C ASP A 3 13.96 -19.04 -15.89
N LYS A 4 13.83 -18.36 -14.74
CA LYS A 4 13.73 -19.02 -13.45
C LYS A 4 12.32 -19.59 -13.38
N LYS A 5 12.20 -20.86 -13.76
CA LYS A 5 10.95 -21.62 -13.74
C LYS A 5 10.27 -21.44 -12.36
N MET A 6 9.17 -20.70 -12.32
CA MET A 6 8.41 -20.54 -11.08
C MET A 6 7.82 -21.90 -10.68
N THR A 7 7.80 -22.20 -9.38
CA THR A 7 7.24 -23.45 -8.87
C THR A 7 5.73 -23.54 -9.10
N TYR A 8 5.06 -22.39 -9.06
CA TYR A 8 3.64 -22.23 -9.38
C TYR A 8 3.47 -20.98 -10.24
N ASP A 9 2.69 -21.07 -11.31
CA ASP A 9 2.27 -19.93 -12.11
C ASP A 9 1.00 -19.25 -11.52
N ILE A 10 0.60 -18.10 -12.07
CA ILE A 10 -0.52 -17.28 -11.58
C ILE A 10 -1.85 -18.06 -11.62
N ASP A 11 -2.03 -18.91 -12.63
CA ASP A 11 -3.24 -19.70 -12.84
C ASP A 11 -3.22 -21.06 -12.07
N GLU A 12 -2.10 -21.39 -11.41
CA GLU A 12 -1.92 -22.67 -10.73
C GLU A 12 -2.21 -22.56 -9.24
N MET A 13 -3.07 -23.44 -8.73
CA MET A 13 -3.36 -23.52 -7.30
C MET A 13 -2.50 -24.61 -6.65
N PRO A 14 -1.60 -24.27 -5.69
CA PRO A 14 -0.86 -25.26 -4.94
C PRO A 14 -1.79 -26.14 -4.09
N PRO A 15 -1.31 -27.30 -3.61
CA PRO A 15 -2.05 -28.13 -2.66
C PRO A 15 -2.54 -27.29 -1.47
N ILE A 16 -3.78 -27.51 -1.01
CA ILE A 16 -4.45 -26.65 -0.01
C ILE A 16 -3.57 -26.40 1.22
N GLY A 17 -2.84 -27.41 1.71
CA GLY A 17 -1.93 -27.26 2.84
C GLY A 17 -0.79 -26.28 2.58
N GLU A 18 -0.15 -26.38 1.40
CA GLU A 18 0.90 -25.45 0.98
C GLU A 18 0.35 -24.06 0.69
N ALA A 19 -0.82 -23.98 0.04
CA ALA A 19 -1.54 -22.73 -0.23
C ALA A 19 -1.80 -21.95 1.06
N LEU A 20 -2.23 -22.63 2.12
CA LEU A 20 -2.47 -22.02 3.42
C LEU A 20 -1.16 -21.48 4.04
N VAL A 21 -0.08 -22.26 4.00
CA VAL A 21 1.23 -21.80 4.51
C VAL A 21 1.71 -20.56 3.75
N LEU A 22 1.62 -20.56 2.42
CA LEU A 22 1.98 -19.42 1.58
C LEU A 22 1.09 -18.21 1.85
N ALA A 23 -0.21 -18.41 2.07
CA ALA A 23 -1.15 -17.34 2.43
C ALA A 23 -0.79 -16.71 3.78
N TYR A 24 -0.45 -17.52 4.79
CA TYR A 24 0.03 -17.01 6.08
C TYR A 24 1.36 -16.27 5.95
N GLN A 25 2.31 -16.78 5.16
CA GLN A 25 3.56 -16.09 4.89
C GLN A 25 3.32 -14.73 4.26
N HIS A 26 2.42 -14.66 3.27
CA HIS A 26 2.07 -13.41 2.61
C HIS A 26 1.38 -12.43 3.58
N LEU A 27 0.45 -12.94 4.41
CA LEU A 27 -0.20 -12.16 5.44
C LEU A 27 0.83 -11.51 6.38
N PHE A 28 1.75 -12.29 6.95
CA PHE A 28 2.76 -11.75 7.87
C PHE A 28 3.75 -10.81 7.18
N ALA A 29 4.07 -11.05 5.90
CA ALA A 29 4.92 -10.15 5.12
C ALA A 29 4.28 -8.76 4.95
N MET A 30 2.98 -8.69 4.68
CA MET A 30 2.28 -7.42 4.43
C MET A 30 1.72 -6.78 5.72
N PHE A 31 1.57 -7.55 6.79
CA PHE A 31 0.99 -7.11 8.05
C PHE A 31 1.75 -5.92 8.64
N GLY A 32 3.08 -6.01 8.74
CA GLY A 32 3.91 -4.99 9.38
C GLY A 32 3.74 -3.60 8.75
N ALA A 33 3.79 -3.53 7.41
CA ALA A 33 3.60 -2.26 6.68
C ALA A 33 2.15 -1.74 6.81
N THR A 34 1.17 -2.64 6.79
CA THR A 34 -0.26 -2.27 6.81
C THR A 34 -0.69 -1.69 8.16
N ILE A 35 -0.14 -2.21 9.26
CA ILE A 35 -0.41 -1.67 10.62
C ILE A 35 0.42 -0.42 10.93
N LEU A 36 1.61 -0.28 10.34
CA LEU A 36 2.52 0.83 10.61
C LEU A 36 1.91 2.18 10.22
N VAL A 37 1.21 2.25 9.09
CA VAL A 37 0.62 3.51 8.62
C VAL A 37 -0.42 4.07 9.59
N PRO A 38 -1.46 3.33 10.01
CA PRO A 38 -2.39 3.80 11.05
C PRO A 38 -1.68 4.26 12.33
N ILE A 39 -0.68 3.52 12.79
CA ILE A 39 0.09 3.87 13.99
C ILE A 39 0.79 5.22 13.81
N LEU A 40 1.49 5.43 12.70
CA LEU A 40 2.23 6.66 12.43
C LEU A 40 1.31 7.86 12.18
N VAL A 41 0.18 7.66 11.49
CA VAL A 41 -0.81 8.73 11.28
C VAL A 41 -1.42 9.16 12.61
N ASN A 42 -1.84 8.21 13.45
CA ASN A 42 -2.44 8.52 14.75
C ASN A 42 -1.41 9.18 15.68
N ALA A 43 -0.15 8.73 15.66
CA ALA A 43 0.92 9.35 16.42
C ALA A 43 1.19 10.80 15.99
N GLN A 44 1.13 11.10 14.69
CA GLN A 44 1.29 12.46 14.18
C GLN A 44 0.07 13.35 14.42
N ALA A 45 -1.13 12.77 14.36
CA ALA A 45 -2.39 13.48 14.57
C ALA A 45 -2.72 13.72 16.05
N GLY A 46 -2.16 12.92 16.97
CA GLY A 46 -2.45 12.97 18.41
C GLY A 46 -3.78 12.32 18.81
N GLU A 47 -4.57 11.84 17.85
CA GLU A 47 -5.85 11.14 18.06
C GLU A 47 -5.98 9.93 17.12
N GLU A 48 -7.00 9.10 17.36
CA GLU A 48 -7.33 7.96 16.51
C GLU A 48 -8.02 8.42 15.20
N VAL A 49 -7.23 8.57 14.12
CA VAL A 49 -7.71 8.93 12.78
C VAL A 49 -7.99 7.69 11.94
N LEU A 50 -7.09 6.71 12.00
CA LEU A 50 -7.16 5.45 11.27
C LEU A 50 -7.07 4.28 12.25
N THR A 51 -8.04 3.36 12.18
CA THR A 51 -8.02 2.18 13.04
C THR A 51 -7.33 1.02 12.32
N ILE A 52 -6.51 0.27 13.04
CA ILE A 52 -5.76 -0.88 12.49
C ILE A 52 -6.72 -1.95 11.93
N PRO A 53 -7.81 -2.35 12.62
CA PRO A 53 -8.73 -3.35 12.10
C PRO A 53 -9.39 -2.93 10.79
N VAL A 54 -9.77 -1.64 10.66
CA VAL A 54 -10.38 -1.13 9.42
C VAL A 54 -9.34 -1.10 8.29
N ALA A 55 -8.09 -0.73 8.56
CA ALA A 55 -7.02 -0.77 7.57
C ALA A 55 -6.79 -2.20 7.05
N LEU A 56 -6.75 -3.21 7.93
CA LEU A 56 -6.57 -4.61 7.53
C LEU A 56 -7.77 -5.16 6.73
N VAL A 57 -8.99 -4.89 7.18
CA VAL A 57 -10.21 -5.34 6.49
C VAL A 57 -10.35 -4.66 5.14
N SER A 58 -10.14 -3.34 5.06
CA SER A 58 -10.21 -2.60 3.79
C SER A 58 -9.11 -3.00 2.81
N SER A 59 -7.89 -3.29 3.29
CA SER A 59 -6.80 -3.84 2.50
C SER A 59 -7.16 -5.21 1.91
N GLY A 60 -7.73 -6.12 2.72
CA GLY A 60 -8.20 -7.42 2.25
C GLY A 60 -9.31 -7.32 1.20
N ILE A 61 -10.35 -6.53 1.49
CA ILE A 61 -11.45 -6.28 0.55
C ILE A 61 -10.94 -5.63 -0.74
N GLY A 62 -10.08 -4.61 -0.62
CA GLY A 62 -9.48 -3.93 -1.76
C GLY A 62 -8.66 -4.87 -2.64
N THR A 63 -7.89 -5.77 -2.02
CA THR A 63 -7.13 -6.80 -2.74
C THR A 63 -8.05 -7.75 -3.50
N LEU A 64 -9.16 -8.20 -2.90
CA LEU A 64 -10.14 -9.04 -3.60
C LEU A 64 -10.79 -8.29 -4.77
N ILE A 65 -11.17 -7.03 -4.59
CA ILE A 65 -11.70 -6.19 -5.67
C ILE A 65 -10.67 -6.05 -6.80
N TYR A 66 -9.41 -5.80 -6.47
CA TYR A 66 -8.32 -5.68 -7.45
C TYR A 66 -8.14 -6.96 -8.27
N ILE A 67 -8.13 -8.12 -7.62
CA ILE A 67 -8.00 -9.42 -8.29
C ILE A 67 -9.19 -9.64 -9.24
N LEU A 68 -10.41 -9.30 -8.81
CA LEU A 68 -11.61 -9.41 -9.66
C LEU A 68 -11.56 -8.46 -10.86
N CYS A 69 -11.16 -7.21 -10.66
CA CYS A 69 -11.05 -6.22 -11.72
C CYS A 69 -9.95 -6.54 -12.74
N THR A 70 -8.87 -7.18 -12.31
CA THR A 70 -7.75 -7.59 -13.19
C THR A 70 -7.93 -8.98 -13.80
N GLY A 71 -9.02 -9.68 -13.47
CA GLY A 71 -9.29 -11.04 -13.96
C GLY A 71 -8.25 -12.06 -13.48
N ALA A 72 -7.74 -11.88 -12.25
CA ALA A 72 -6.72 -12.71 -11.61
C ALA A 72 -5.36 -12.78 -12.34
N LYS A 73 -5.07 -11.84 -13.26
CA LYS A 73 -3.82 -11.83 -14.05
C LYS A 73 -2.64 -11.15 -13.36
N SER A 74 -2.89 -10.46 -12.24
CA SER A 74 -1.88 -9.65 -11.55
C SER A 74 -1.84 -10.03 -10.06
N PRO A 75 -0.79 -10.72 -9.59
CA PRO A 75 -0.68 -11.16 -8.21
C PRO A 75 -0.19 -10.02 -7.31
N VAL A 76 -1.08 -9.06 -7.01
CA VAL A 76 -0.76 -7.88 -6.19
C VAL A 76 -1.67 -7.81 -4.97
N TYR A 77 -1.05 -7.50 -3.82
CA TYR A 77 -1.75 -7.19 -2.56
C TYR A 77 -1.75 -5.69 -2.31
N LEU A 78 -2.89 -5.16 -1.87
CA LEU A 78 -3.07 -3.74 -1.59
C LEU A 78 -2.93 -3.48 -0.09
N GLY A 79 -1.80 -2.91 0.34
CA GLY A 79 -1.57 -2.48 1.72
C GLY A 79 -1.74 -0.98 1.93
N SER A 80 -1.52 -0.53 3.17
CA SER A 80 -1.49 0.90 3.50
C SER A 80 -0.31 1.62 2.84
N SER A 81 -0.56 2.76 2.19
CA SER A 81 0.50 3.50 1.49
C SER A 81 1.21 4.52 2.37
N PHE A 82 2.53 4.37 2.48
CA PHE A 82 3.43 5.25 3.22
C PHE A 82 3.45 6.69 2.74
N ALA A 83 3.15 6.93 1.47
CA ALA A 83 3.04 8.29 0.91
C ALA A 83 1.91 9.10 1.55
N PHE A 84 0.93 8.44 2.19
CA PHE A 84 -0.24 9.10 2.77
C PHE A 84 -0.11 9.46 4.25
N ILE A 85 0.99 9.09 4.92
CA ILE A 85 1.14 9.35 6.36
C ILE A 85 1.05 10.86 6.66
N VAL A 86 1.94 11.64 6.05
CA VAL A 86 2.01 13.10 6.23
C VAL A 86 0.74 13.82 5.75
N PRO A 87 0.23 13.60 4.52
CA PRO A 87 -0.93 14.34 4.04
C PRO A 87 -2.22 13.99 4.79
N VAL A 88 -2.42 12.74 5.24
CA VAL A 88 -3.60 12.39 6.04
C VAL A 88 -3.55 13.03 7.42
N ALA A 89 -2.39 12.99 8.09
CA ALA A 89 -2.22 13.69 9.36
C ALA A 89 -2.44 15.20 9.21
N ALA A 90 -1.88 15.82 8.17
CA ALA A 90 -2.06 17.24 7.89
C ALA A 90 -3.53 17.60 7.56
N ALA A 91 -4.22 16.76 6.78
CA ALA A 91 -5.63 16.96 6.46
C ALA A 91 -6.50 16.86 7.72
N TYR A 92 -6.20 15.92 8.62
CA TYR A 92 -6.86 15.79 9.91
C TYR A 92 -6.63 17.03 10.78
N MET A 93 -5.38 17.49 10.93
CA MET A 93 -5.08 18.69 11.75
C MET A 93 -5.79 19.94 11.24
N LYS A 94 -6.05 20.03 9.94
CA LYS A 94 -6.69 21.21 9.32
C LYS A 94 -8.21 21.16 9.36
N SER A 95 -8.80 19.99 9.15
CA SER A 95 -10.24 19.85 8.83
C SER A 95 -10.92 18.71 9.60
N GLY A 96 -10.23 18.14 10.60
CA GLY A 96 -10.70 17.01 11.39
C GLY A 96 -10.87 15.72 10.60
N LEU A 97 -11.54 14.74 11.22
CA LEU A 97 -11.77 13.41 10.64
C LEU A 97 -12.53 13.48 9.31
N GLY A 98 -13.55 14.34 9.22
CA GLY A 98 -14.32 14.52 7.99
C GLY A 98 -13.47 14.99 6.82
N GLY A 99 -12.55 15.93 7.05
CA GLY A 99 -11.61 16.40 6.04
C GLY A 99 -10.61 15.33 5.59
N ALA A 100 -10.07 14.56 6.55
CA ALA A 100 -9.15 13.46 6.23
C ALA A 100 -9.83 12.37 5.39
N MET A 101 -11.03 11.92 5.79
CA MET A 101 -11.76 10.85 5.08
C MET A 101 -12.24 11.29 3.70
N THR A 102 -12.75 12.52 3.57
CA THR A 102 -13.13 13.07 2.26
C THR A 102 -11.93 13.26 1.34
N GLY A 103 -10.77 13.65 1.89
CA GLY A 103 -9.51 13.72 1.15
C GLY A 103 -9.08 12.35 0.61
N ILE A 104 -9.10 11.31 1.44
CA ILE A 104 -8.80 9.93 1.02
C ILE A 104 -9.75 9.48 -0.09
N MET A 105 -11.06 9.74 0.07
CA MET A 105 -12.06 9.39 -0.94
C MET A 105 -11.83 10.14 -2.26
N ALA A 106 -11.50 11.44 -2.20
CA ALA A 106 -11.21 12.25 -3.38
C ALA A 106 -9.98 11.74 -4.14
N VAL A 107 -8.92 11.34 -3.43
CA VAL A 107 -7.75 10.73 -4.06
C VAL A 107 -8.09 9.41 -4.75
N GLY A 108 -8.91 8.57 -4.13
CA GLY A 108 -9.41 7.34 -4.75
C GLY A 108 -10.18 7.63 -6.05
N LEU A 109 -11.01 8.68 -6.07
CA LEU A 109 -11.71 9.10 -7.28
C LEU A 109 -10.74 9.60 -8.36
N ILE A 110 -9.69 10.34 -7.97
CA ILE A 110 -8.64 10.78 -8.90
C ILE A 110 -7.96 9.56 -9.55
N TYR A 111 -7.66 8.49 -8.79
CA TYR A 111 -7.11 7.27 -9.36
C TYR A 111 -8.05 6.62 -10.38
N VAL A 112 -9.35 6.62 -10.12
CA VAL A 112 -10.34 6.13 -11.09
C VAL A 112 -10.33 7.00 -12.35
N VAL A 113 -10.33 8.32 -12.22
CA VAL A 113 -10.26 9.24 -13.38
C VAL A 113 -8.97 9.02 -14.18
N VAL A 114 -7.82 8.93 -13.51
CA VAL A 114 -6.53 8.69 -14.17
C VAL A 114 -6.53 7.33 -14.87
N SER A 115 -7.11 6.29 -14.30
CA SER A 115 -7.22 4.99 -14.96
C SER A 115 -8.06 5.03 -16.24
N PHE A 116 -9.14 5.82 -16.28
CA PHE A 116 -9.90 6.06 -17.51
C PHE A 116 -9.10 6.85 -18.55
N ILE A 117 -8.31 7.84 -18.14
CA ILE A 117 -7.43 8.60 -19.05
C ILE A 117 -6.39 7.67 -19.67
N ILE A 118 -5.73 6.83 -18.87
CA ILE A 118 -4.77 5.84 -19.36
C ILE A 118 -5.44 4.89 -20.35
N ARG A 119 -6.65 4.42 -20.06
CA ARG A 119 -7.41 3.57 -20.97
C ARG A 119 -7.75 4.25 -22.31
N ALA A 120 -7.94 5.57 -22.33
CA ALA A 120 -8.32 6.31 -23.53
C ALA A 120 -7.12 6.79 -24.38
N VAL A 121 -6.06 7.27 -23.73
CA VAL A 121 -4.90 7.93 -24.38
C VAL A 121 -3.70 6.98 -24.51
N GLY A 122 -3.68 5.90 -23.72
CA GLY A 122 -2.52 5.01 -23.56
C GLY A 122 -1.59 5.43 -22.42
N GLU A 123 -0.55 4.63 -22.18
CA GLU A 123 0.38 4.78 -21.05
C GLU A 123 1.67 5.56 -21.34
N LYS A 124 1.99 5.83 -22.62
CA LYS A 124 3.28 6.44 -23.02
C LYS A 124 3.58 7.78 -22.34
N TRP A 125 2.59 8.66 -22.22
CA TRP A 125 2.76 9.95 -21.56
C TRP A 125 3.13 9.80 -20.08
N LEU A 126 2.66 8.72 -19.43
CA LEU A 126 2.97 8.42 -18.04
C LEU A 126 4.40 7.88 -17.90
N GLU A 127 4.86 7.05 -18.85
CA GLU A 127 6.24 6.58 -18.91
C GLU A 127 7.24 7.72 -19.15
N ASP A 128 6.88 8.68 -19.99
CA ASP A 128 7.70 9.88 -20.22
C ASP A 128 7.73 10.81 -19.00
N LEU A 129 6.61 10.91 -18.27
CA LEU A 129 6.49 11.74 -17.06
C LEU A 129 7.19 11.09 -15.85
N LEU A 130 7.08 9.77 -15.72
CA LEU A 130 7.59 8.98 -14.61
C LEU A 130 8.53 7.88 -15.14
N PRO A 131 9.68 8.23 -15.75
CA PRO A 131 10.61 7.23 -16.22
C PRO A 131 11.22 6.46 -15.04
N PRO A 132 11.82 5.27 -15.25
CA PRO A 132 12.39 4.45 -14.18
C PRO A 132 13.42 5.18 -13.31
N VAL A 133 14.14 6.14 -13.89
CA VAL A 133 15.11 7.02 -13.19
C VAL A 133 14.44 7.95 -12.16
N VAL A 134 13.13 8.16 -12.24
CA VAL A 134 12.33 8.93 -11.26
C VAL A 134 11.60 7.99 -10.29
N ILE A 135 10.95 6.93 -10.82
CA ILE A 135 10.17 5.99 -10.00
C ILE A 135 11.06 5.28 -8.97
N GLY A 136 12.21 4.76 -9.39
CA GLY A 136 13.12 4.01 -8.51
C GLY A 136 13.56 4.82 -7.29
N PRO A 137 14.17 6.01 -7.47
CA PRO A 137 14.54 6.88 -6.36
C PRO A 137 13.36 7.31 -5.49
N MET A 138 12.19 7.58 -6.07
CA MET A 138 11.00 7.92 -5.29
C MET A 138 10.60 6.78 -4.34
N ILE A 139 10.56 5.53 -4.83
CA ILE A 139 10.26 4.35 -4.00
C ILE A 139 11.34 4.17 -2.92
N MET A 140 12.62 4.33 -3.25
CA MET A 140 13.72 4.23 -2.29
C MET A 140 13.58 5.28 -1.17
N ILE A 141 13.26 6.53 -1.50
CA ILE A 141 13.09 7.61 -0.52
C ILE A 141 11.89 7.33 0.39
N ILE A 142 10.76 6.85 -0.15
CA ILE A 142 9.59 6.48 0.64
C ILE A 142 9.94 5.37 1.64
N GLY A 143 10.67 4.33 1.19
CA GLY A 143 11.10 3.23 2.05
C GLY A 143 12.13 3.63 3.10
N LEU A 144 13.21 4.32 2.69
CA LEU A 144 14.29 4.76 3.58
C LEU A 144 13.80 5.80 4.60
N GLY A 145 12.85 6.66 4.21
CA GLY A 145 12.24 7.65 5.11
C GLY A 145 11.54 7.03 6.33
N LEU A 146 11.16 5.74 6.25
CA LEU A 146 10.49 5.03 7.33
C LEU A 146 11.39 4.09 8.13
N ALA A 147 12.64 3.90 7.70
CA ALA A 147 13.62 3.12 8.45
C ALA A 147 13.76 3.59 9.92
N PRO A 148 13.79 4.90 10.23
CA PRO A 148 13.85 5.37 11.62
C PRO A 148 12.64 4.93 12.46
N SER A 149 11.44 5.00 11.88
CA SER A 149 10.21 4.56 12.55
C SER A 149 10.24 3.06 12.85
N ALA A 150 10.74 2.24 11.91
CA ALA A 150 10.88 0.80 12.12
C ALA A 150 11.88 0.49 13.25
N VAL A 151 13.03 1.17 13.28
CA VAL A 151 14.05 1.02 14.34
C VAL A 151 13.51 1.46 15.71
N SER A 152 12.67 2.49 15.74
CA SER A 152 12.01 2.94 16.97
C SER A 152 11.03 1.92 17.53
N GLN A 153 10.21 1.30 16.68
CA GLN A 153 9.22 0.31 17.15
C GLN A 153 9.84 -0.99 17.67
N ILE A 154 11.04 -1.37 17.22
CA ILE A 154 11.78 -2.53 17.76
C ILE A 154 12.60 -2.19 19.02
N GLY A 155 12.47 -0.96 19.56
CA GLY A 155 13.02 -0.57 20.85
C GLY A 155 14.52 -0.27 20.87
N LEU A 156 15.22 -0.31 19.72
CA LEU A 156 16.66 -0.06 19.63
C LEU A 156 17.07 1.39 19.93
N THR A 157 16.14 2.33 19.81
CA THR A 157 16.37 3.76 20.07
C THR A 157 15.72 4.25 21.38
N GLY A 158 15.15 3.35 22.19
CA GLY A 158 14.53 3.65 23.49
C GLY A 158 15.54 3.87 24.62
N GLY A 159 16.62 4.60 24.33
CA GLY A 159 17.73 4.86 25.23
C GLY A 159 18.18 6.32 25.20
N THR A 160 17.23 7.27 25.27
CA THR A 160 17.32 8.61 25.89
C THR A 160 15.96 9.27 25.80
#